data_AF-A0A2M6V3R3-F1
#
_entry.id   AF-A0A2M6V3R3-F1
#
_cell.length_a   1.000
_cell.length_b   1.000
_cell.length_c   1.000
_cell.angle_alpha   90.00
_cell.angle_beta   90.00
_cell.angle_gamma   90.00
#
_symmetry.space_group_name_H-M   'P 1'
#
loop_
_entity.id
_entity.type
_entity.pdbx_description
1 polymer ?
#
loop_
_entity_poly.entity_id
_entity_poly.type
_entity_poly.pdbx_seq_one_letter_code
_entity_poly.pdbx_strand_id
1 'polypeptide(L)'
;MHKLIFMHHLEAVQAWAHTSGVHVHLASGNLTLTLSRGGQHWLLVPRFVQQTAGKLSYTHLRQKDTTFVGWVMPDTPKINLAQDRKIFKKFATDAGLLVPSDWSSGTNIGADFVIKNRKSSLGGSIKGPFKTSTPPLPLADGEFYEQFVVGQPMRAWFWSDQVVALEVVDQPYLLGDGVRTVAALLQPRGSIDVSLPIKQAEAYLNWQGLGVNTVLADQQKAYLSFSHSSSFHTPKVVDVNVLGKTHESVRAQLTRAAKQVMHRLSSVHQKDVLYTLDGVLDARARIWFLEISNHPMVHPSVYPHMLNSLILK
;
A
#
# COMPACT_ATOMS: atom_id res chain seq x y z
N MET A 1 -17.60 0.76 -6.49
CA MET A 1 -16.28 0.24 -6.06
C MET A 1 -16.39 -0.85 -4.99
N HIS A 2 -17.05 -0.61 -3.84
CA HIS A 2 -17.14 -1.58 -2.73
C HIS A 2 -17.72 -2.96 -3.10
N LYS A 3 -18.73 -3.03 -3.98
CA LYS A 3 -19.30 -4.29 -4.46
C LYS A 3 -18.30 -5.13 -5.27
N LEU A 4 -17.46 -4.48 -6.10
CA LEU A 4 -16.46 -5.16 -6.91
C LEU A 4 -15.37 -5.79 -6.05
N ILE A 5 -14.91 -5.06 -5.02
CA ILE A 5 -13.92 -5.56 -4.06
C ILE A 5 -14.43 -6.86 -3.42
N PHE A 6 -15.62 -6.83 -2.79
CA PHE A 6 -16.19 -8.01 -2.15
C PHE A 6 -16.29 -9.23 -3.10
N MET A 7 -16.78 -9.03 -4.32
CA MET A 7 -16.92 -10.12 -5.28
C MET A 7 -15.58 -10.72 -5.67
N HIS A 8 -14.54 -9.91 -5.91
CA HIS A 8 -13.19 -10.43 -6.23
C HIS A 8 -12.63 -11.31 -5.10
N HIS A 9 -12.87 -10.93 -3.83
CA HIS A 9 -12.46 -11.77 -2.72
C HIS A 9 -13.24 -13.09 -2.67
N LEU A 10 -14.57 -13.03 -2.86
CA LEU A 10 -15.41 -14.21 -2.83
C LEU A 10 -15.05 -15.18 -3.95
N GLU A 11 -14.85 -14.69 -5.17
CA GLU A 11 -14.44 -15.47 -6.34
C GLU A 11 -13.10 -16.17 -6.09
N ALA A 12 -12.10 -15.47 -5.54
CA ALA A 12 -10.81 -16.07 -5.22
C ALA A 12 -10.92 -17.21 -4.19
N VAL A 13 -11.73 -17.05 -3.15
CA VAL A 13 -11.99 -18.11 -2.16
C VAL A 13 -12.75 -19.28 -2.79
N GLN A 14 -13.79 -19.01 -3.57
CA GLN A 14 -14.61 -20.03 -4.22
C GLN A 14 -13.80 -20.85 -5.24
N ALA A 15 -12.97 -20.18 -6.05
CA ALA A 15 -12.11 -20.84 -7.02
C ALA A 15 -11.16 -21.84 -6.34
N TRP A 16 -10.50 -21.41 -5.26
CA TRP A 16 -9.63 -22.28 -4.46
C TRP A 16 -10.39 -23.44 -3.81
N ALA A 17 -11.58 -23.16 -3.25
CA ALA A 17 -12.36 -24.16 -2.53
C ALA A 17 -12.86 -25.27 -3.45
N HIS A 18 -13.30 -24.90 -4.67
CA HIS A 18 -13.72 -25.83 -5.71
C HIS A 18 -12.61 -26.82 -6.07
N THR A 19 -11.37 -26.35 -6.27
CA THR A 19 -10.24 -27.23 -6.62
C THR A 19 -9.76 -28.09 -5.45
N SER A 20 -10.05 -27.69 -4.21
CA SER A 20 -9.52 -28.32 -3.00
C SER A 20 -10.52 -29.26 -2.30
N GLY A 21 -11.75 -29.35 -2.82
CA GLY A 21 -12.83 -30.13 -2.19
C GLY A 21 -13.25 -29.58 -0.83
N VAL A 22 -13.25 -28.26 -0.68
CA VAL A 22 -13.60 -27.55 0.57
C VAL A 22 -14.96 -26.88 0.38
N HIS A 23 -15.82 -26.99 1.38
CA HIS A 23 -17.10 -26.28 1.38
C HIS A 23 -16.95 -24.90 2.00
N VAL A 24 -17.59 -23.90 1.39
CA VAL A 24 -17.57 -22.50 1.84
C VAL A 24 -18.97 -22.09 2.27
N HIS A 25 -19.11 -21.64 3.50
CA HIS A 25 -20.34 -21.04 4.01
C HIS A 25 -20.08 -19.58 4.39
N LEU A 26 -20.87 -18.65 3.83
CA LEU A 26 -20.82 -17.24 4.16
C LEU A 26 -22.04 -16.87 5.00
N ALA A 27 -21.81 -16.46 6.25
CA ALA A 27 -22.85 -15.93 7.11
C ALA A 27 -23.21 -14.50 6.66
N SER A 28 -24.37 -14.31 6.04
CA SER A 28 -24.78 -13.03 5.43
C SER A 28 -24.90 -11.87 6.43
N GLY A 29 -25.21 -12.17 7.69
CA GLY A 29 -25.40 -11.16 8.75
C GLY A 29 -24.11 -10.42 9.12
N ASN A 30 -22.99 -11.14 9.25
CA ASN A 30 -21.71 -10.59 9.66
C ASN A 30 -20.61 -10.71 8.60
N LEU A 31 -20.86 -11.39 7.49
CA LEU A 31 -19.89 -11.74 6.44
C LEU A 31 -18.75 -12.65 6.90
N THR A 32 -18.94 -13.42 7.98
CA THR A 32 -17.99 -14.43 8.41
C THR A 32 -17.98 -15.62 7.44
N LEU A 33 -16.78 -16.10 7.11
CA LEU A 33 -16.60 -17.30 6.29
C LEU A 33 -16.26 -18.49 7.17
N THR A 34 -17.02 -19.57 7.00
CA THR A 34 -16.71 -20.89 7.54
C THR A 34 -16.31 -21.80 6.39
N LEU A 35 -15.13 -22.41 6.49
CA LEU A 35 -14.61 -23.39 5.56
C LEU A 35 -14.70 -24.77 6.21
N SER A 36 -15.09 -25.80 5.48
CA SER A 36 -15.14 -27.16 6.01
C SER A 36 -14.63 -28.23 5.05
N ARG A 37 -13.92 -29.21 5.60
CA ARG A 37 -13.34 -30.35 4.87
C ARG A 37 -13.15 -31.50 5.85
N GLY A 38 -13.67 -32.69 5.52
CA GLY A 38 -13.46 -33.89 6.34
C GLY A 38 -13.87 -33.75 7.81
N GLY A 39 -14.96 -33.03 8.10
CA GLY A 39 -15.44 -32.78 9.47
C GLY A 39 -14.67 -31.72 10.26
N GLN A 40 -13.59 -31.17 9.70
CA GLN A 40 -12.88 -30.02 10.27
C GLN A 40 -13.49 -28.70 9.77
N HIS A 41 -13.38 -27.67 10.59
CA HIS A 41 -13.92 -26.34 10.33
C HIS A 41 -12.87 -25.26 10.59
N TRP A 42 -12.80 -24.28 9.71
CA TRP A 42 -11.95 -23.10 9.85
C TRP A 42 -12.79 -21.84 9.70
N LEU A 43 -12.45 -20.83 10.50
CA LEU A 43 -13.16 -19.56 10.56
C LEU A 43 -12.27 -18.44 10.01
N LEU A 44 -12.80 -17.68 9.06
CA LEU A 44 -12.21 -16.39 8.67
C LEU A 44 -13.18 -15.26 8.98
N VAL A 45 -12.67 -14.24 9.65
CA VAL A 45 -13.44 -13.04 10.01
C VAL A 45 -13.24 -11.97 8.96
N PRO A 46 -14.29 -11.22 8.60
CA PRO A 46 -14.16 -10.12 7.66
C PRO A 46 -13.38 -8.98 8.31
N ARG A 47 -12.73 -8.19 7.45
CA ARG A 47 -12.19 -6.89 7.80
C ARG A 47 -12.88 -5.81 7.00
N PHE A 48 -13.07 -4.70 7.68
CA PHE A 48 -13.57 -3.48 7.06
C PHE A 48 -12.64 -2.32 7.37
N VAL A 49 -12.60 -1.35 6.47
CA VAL A 49 -12.01 -0.04 6.69
C VAL A 49 -13.14 0.97 6.88
N GLN A 50 -12.97 1.85 7.87
CA GLN A 50 -13.84 3.01 8.08
C GLN A 50 -12.98 4.27 8.19
N GLN A 51 -13.55 5.41 7.82
CA GLN A 51 -12.93 6.71 8.02
C GLN A 51 -13.66 7.46 9.14
N THR A 52 -12.93 7.86 10.17
CA THR A 52 -13.46 8.63 11.31
C THR A 52 -12.58 9.85 11.54
N ALA A 53 -13.16 11.05 11.47
CA ALA A 53 -12.44 12.32 11.59
C ALA A 53 -11.18 12.41 10.68
N GLY A 54 -11.32 11.95 9.43
CA GLY A 54 -10.23 11.94 8.44
C GLY A 54 -9.22 10.80 8.58
N LYS A 55 -9.25 10.02 9.67
CA LYS A 55 -8.35 8.88 9.90
C LYS A 55 -9.00 7.58 9.48
N LEU A 56 -8.25 6.74 8.76
CA LEU A 56 -8.70 5.39 8.43
C LEU A 56 -8.39 4.42 9.58
N SER A 57 -9.29 3.49 9.86
CA SER A 57 -9.12 2.44 10.87
C SER A 57 -9.73 1.13 10.39
N TYR A 58 -9.21 0.00 10.89
CA TYR A 58 -9.79 -1.31 10.66
C TYR A 58 -10.82 -1.65 11.73
N THR A 59 -11.87 -2.35 11.33
CA THR A 59 -12.88 -2.93 12.22
C THR A 59 -13.34 -4.28 11.68
N HIS A 60 -13.81 -5.14 12.57
CA HIS A 60 -14.49 -6.38 12.21
C HIS A 60 -16.01 -6.21 12.14
N LEU A 61 -16.52 -5.04 12.51
CA LEU A 61 -17.95 -4.74 12.53
C LEU A 61 -18.37 -4.16 11.18
N ARG A 62 -19.39 -4.78 10.59
CA ARG A 62 -20.08 -4.21 9.45
C ARG A 62 -20.95 -3.04 9.91
N GLN A 63 -20.70 -1.85 9.37
CA GLN A 63 -21.51 -0.66 9.62
C GLN A 63 -21.85 0.00 8.28
N LYS A 64 -22.72 1.00 8.30
CA LYS A 64 -23.19 1.69 7.08
C LYS A 64 -22.03 2.30 6.28
N ASP A 65 -21.03 2.82 6.97
CA ASP A 65 -19.92 3.58 6.38
C ASP A 65 -18.60 2.78 6.35
N THR A 66 -18.68 1.45 6.51
CA THR A 66 -17.49 0.59 6.42
C THR A 66 -17.38 -0.07 5.05
N THR A 67 -16.14 -0.23 4.59
CA THR A 67 -15.78 -0.88 3.33
C THR A 67 -15.16 -2.23 3.61
N PHE A 68 -15.70 -3.32 3.05
CA PHE A 68 -15.08 -4.64 3.14
C PHE A 68 -13.72 -4.65 2.43
N VAL A 69 -12.70 -5.23 3.07
CA VAL A 69 -11.31 -5.29 2.56
C VAL A 69 -10.66 -6.67 2.68
N GLY A 70 -11.48 -7.72 2.84
CA GLY A 70 -11.04 -9.11 2.85
C GLY A 70 -11.37 -9.87 4.12
N TRP A 71 -10.89 -11.11 4.16
CA TRP A 71 -11.07 -12.06 5.25
C TRP A 71 -9.71 -12.45 5.81
N VAL A 72 -9.62 -12.55 7.13
CA VAL A 72 -8.38 -12.87 7.85
C VAL A 72 -8.65 -13.90 8.94
N MET A 73 -7.57 -14.49 9.47
CA MET A 73 -7.63 -15.30 10.68
C MET A 73 -7.99 -14.42 11.91
N PRO A 74 -8.83 -14.91 12.84
CA PRO A 74 -9.16 -14.18 14.07
C PRO A 74 -7.91 -13.73 14.85
N ASP A 75 -6.91 -14.61 14.96
CA ASP A 75 -5.72 -14.41 15.78
C ASP A 75 -4.47 -14.10 14.93
N THR A 76 -4.52 -13.02 14.14
CA THR A 76 -3.36 -12.64 13.31
C THR A 76 -2.21 -12.13 14.19
N PRO A 77 -0.99 -12.71 14.09
CA PRO A 77 0.17 -12.25 14.84
C PRO A 77 0.51 -10.77 14.67
N LYS A 78 0.85 -10.11 15.78
CA LYS A 78 1.36 -8.73 15.73
C LYS A 78 2.83 -8.73 15.35
N ILE A 79 3.15 -8.14 14.19
CA ILE A 79 4.53 -7.81 13.84
C ILE A 79 4.94 -6.51 14.51
N ASN A 80 5.86 -6.57 15.48
CA ASN A 80 6.35 -5.39 16.20
C ASN A 80 7.03 -4.37 15.28
N LEU A 81 7.62 -4.82 14.15
CA LEU A 81 8.23 -3.92 13.16
C LEU A 81 7.21 -2.95 12.55
N ALA A 82 5.91 -3.28 12.53
CA ALA A 82 4.87 -2.45 11.95
C ALA A 82 4.42 -1.28 12.86
N GLN A 83 4.89 -1.24 14.11
CA GLN A 83 4.45 -0.23 15.08
C GLN A 83 5.15 1.12 14.92
N ASP A 84 6.40 1.11 14.40
CA ASP A 84 7.22 2.30 14.26
C ASP A 84 8.12 2.20 13.01
N ARG A 85 7.99 3.18 12.11
CA ARG A 85 8.75 3.25 10.86
C ARG A 85 10.26 3.28 11.10
N LYS A 86 10.74 3.92 12.17
CA LYS A 86 12.18 3.92 12.49
C LYS A 86 12.68 2.56 12.96
N ILE A 87 11.84 1.81 13.69
CA ILE A 87 12.18 0.43 14.09
C ILE A 87 12.27 -0.46 12.86
N PHE A 88 11.30 -0.36 11.94
CA PHE A 88 11.36 -1.07 10.66
C PHE A 88 12.61 -0.71 9.86
N LYS A 89 12.91 0.59 9.71
CA LYS A 89 14.08 1.05 8.97
C LYS A 89 15.39 0.55 9.55
N LYS A 90 15.55 0.64 10.88
CA LYS A 90 16.73 0.10 11.55
C LYS A 90 16.89 -1.38 11.24
N PHE A 91 15.81 -2.17 11.40
CA PHE A 91 15.83 -3.58 11.05
C PHE A 91 16.19 -3.81 9.58
N ALA A 92 15.58 -3.09 8.66
CA ALA A 92 15.78 -3.25 7.23
C ALA A 92 17.25 -2.95 6.84
N THR A 93 17.83 -1.88 7.37
CA THR A 93 19.25 -1.55 7.23
C THR A 93 20.14 -2.66 7.80
N ASP A 94 19.88 -3.11 9.03
CA ASP A 94 20.65 -4.18 9.68
C ASP A 94 20.57 -5.51 8.88
N ALA A 95 19.46 -5.76 8.18
CA ALA A 95 19.25 -6.90 7.28
C ALA A 95 19.80 -6.71 5.85
N GLY A 96 20.44 -5.56 5.59
CA GLY A 96 20.98 -5.20 4.27
C GLY A 96 19.91 -4.97 3.20
N LEU A 97 18.69 -4.59 3.61
CA LEU A 97 17.62 -4.12 2.72
C LEU A 97 17.77 -2.62 2.50
N LEU A 98 17.44 -2.18 1.28
CA LEU A 98 17.52 -0.77 0.91
C LEU A 98 16.33 -0.01 1.48
N VAL A 99 16.60 1.02 2.27
CA VAL A 99 15.61 1.98 2.79
C VAL A 99 16.07 3.40 2.51
N PRO A 100 15.14 4.37 2.36
CA PRO A 100 15.53 5.77 2.23
C PRO A 100 16.22 6.25 3.51
N SER A 101 17.19 7.17 3.38
CA SER A 101 17.78 7.83 4.55
C SER A 101 16.71 8.55 5.39
N ASP A 102 16.94 8.69 6.69
CA ASP A 102 16.08 9.44 7.59
C ASP A 102 16.86 10.32 8.55
N TRP A 103 16.23 11.42 8.96
CA TRP A 103 16.81 12.41 9.86
C TRP A 103 15.76 12.83 10.91
N SER A 104 16.18 12.89 12.17
CA SER A 104 15.32 13.33 13.29
C SER A 104 15.61 14.76 13.75
N SER A 105 16.69 15.35 13.28
CA SER A 105 17.08 16.73 13.52
C SER A 105 18.13 17.13 12.48
N GLY A 106 18.34 18.44 12.33
CA GLY A 106 19.40 18.98 11.46
C GLY A 106 18.93 20.17 10.64
N THR A 107 19.86 21.08 10.38
CA THR A 107 19.68 22.23 9.49
C THR A 107 19.96 21.91 8.02
N ASN A 108 20.54 20.74 7.74
CA ASN A 108 20.90 20.32 6.39
C ASN A 108 20.38 18.90 6.11
N ILE A 109 19.35 18.79 5.27
CA ILE A 109 18.82 17.52 4.77
C ILE A 109 19.47 17.29 3.41
N GLY A 110 20.34 16.29 3.29
CA GLY A 110 21.20 16.09 2.13
C GLY A 110 20.52 15.54 0.87
N ALA A 111 19.19 15.51 0.84
CA ALA A 111 18.41 15.02 -0.29
C ALA A 111 17.01 15.66 -0.29
N ASP A 112 16.28 15.49 -1.39
CA ASP A 112 14.85 15.79 -1.42
C ASP A 112 14.16 14.92 -0.37
N PHE A 113 13.12 15.46 0.26
CA PHE A 113 12.59 14.85 1.47
C PHE A 113 11.08 14.99 1.61
N VAL A 114 10.51 14.11 2.43
CA VAL A 114 9.15 14.18 2.94
C VAL A 114 9.20 14.17 4.46
N ILE A 115 8.15 14.67 5.10
CA ILE A 115 7.99 14.57 6.57
C ILE A 115 6.91 13.53 6.85
N LYS A 116 7.25 12.57 7.71
CA LYS A 116 6.37 11.46 8.08
C LYS A 116 6.29 11.32 9.59
N ASN A 117 5.15 10.82 10.06
CA ASN A 117 5.02 10.34 11.44
C ASN A 117 5.74 9.00 11.62
N ARG A 118 6.30 8.76 12.81
CA ARG A 118 6.93 7.47 13.18
C ARG A 118 5.92 6.34 13.25
N LYS A 119 4.76 6.60 13.88
CA LYS A 119 3.68 5.61 13.97
C LYS A 119 2.94 5.53 12.64
N SER A 120 2.81 4.32 12.10
CA SER A 120 2.01 4.10 10.91
C SER A 120 0.54 4.35 11.22
N SER A 121 -0.11 5.13 10.35
CA SER A 121 -1.55 5.34 10.36
C SER A 121 -2.02 5.17 8.93
N LEU A 122 -3.14 4.46 8.75
CA LEU A 122 -3.77 4.33 7.44
C LEU A 122 -4.13 5.74 6.95
N GLY A 123 -3.48 6.17 5.87
CA GLY A 123 -3.68 7.51 5.31
C GLY A 123 -3.08 8.64 6.16
N GLY A 124 -2.06 8.37 6.98
CA GLY A 124 -1.35 9.41 7.72
C GLY A 124 -0.83 10.52 6.81
N SER A 125 -0.87 11.77 7.28
CA SER A 125 -0.43 12.93 6.50
C SER A 125 1.08 12.87 6.26
N ILE A 126 1.47 12.66 5.00
CA ILE A 126 2.83 12.90 4.52
C ILE A 126 2.89 14.36 4.08
N LYS A 127 3.88 15.13 4.56
CA LYS A 127 4.13 16.49 4.06
C LYS A 127 5.22 16.44 2.99
N GLY A 128 5.07 17.24 1.94
CA GLY A 128 6.00 17.31 0.81
C GLY A 128 5.54 16.53 -0.42
N PRO A 129 6.47 16.17 -1.33
CA PRO A 129 7.92 16.29 -1.20
C PRO A 129 8.43 17.74 -1.20
N PHE A 130 9.62 17.91 -0.63
CA PHE A 130 10.39 19.15 -0.57
C PHE A 130 11.73 18.93 -1.26
N LYS A 131 12.26 19.97 -1.90
CA LYS A 131 13.58 19.92 -2.51
C LYS A 131 14.65 19.97 -1.43
N THR A 132 15.84 19.45 -1.73
CA THR A 132 17.05 19.58 -0.90
C THR A 132 17.35 21.04 -0.57
N SER A 133 17.04 21.96 -1.50
CA SER A 133 17.20 23.41 -1.30
C SER A 133 16.14 24.05 -0.41
N THR A 134 15.07 23.33 -0.05
CA THR A 134 14.03 23.82 0.85
C THR A 134 14.56 23.79 2.29
N PRO A 135 14.52 24.91 3.03
CA PRO A 135 14.89 24.91 4.44
C PRO A 135 14.08 23.87 5.23
N PRO A 136 14.71 23.10 6.14
CA PRO A 136 13.99 22.09 6.92
C PRO A 136 12.88 22.73 7.76
N LEU A 137 11.66 22.18 7.67
CA LEU A 137 10.49 22.65 8.41
C LEU A 137 10.43 22.03 9.81
N PRO A 138 10.06 22.76 10.88
CA PRO A 138 9.93 22.20 12.22
C PRO A 138 9.12 20.89 12.25
N LEU A 139 9.68 19.86 12.88
CA LEU A 139 9.02 18.57 13.08
C LEU A 139 8.06 18.66 14.26
N ALA A 140 6.84 18.14 14.12
CA ALA A 140 5.97 17.88 15.26
C ALA A 140 6.45 16.65 16.04
N ASP A 141 5.94 16.48 17.26
CA ASP A 141 6.23 15.31 18.09
C ASP A 141 5.93 14.00 17.34
N GLY A 142 6.97 13.16 17.23
CA GLY A 142 6.87 11.89 16.53
C GLY A 142 6.97 11.99 15.01
N GLU A 143 7.31 13.14 14.44
CA GLU A 143 7.67 13.27 13.02
C GLU A 143 9.19 13.10 12.79
N PHE A 144 9.55 12.80 11.54
CA PHE A 144 10.94 12.74 11.07
C PHE A 144 10.99 13.08 9.57
N TYR A 145 12.16 13.52 9.10
CA TYR A 145 12.43 13.68 7.67
C TYR A 145 12.84 12.35 7.07
N GLU A 146 12.36 12.06 5.88
CA GLU A 146 12.74 10.88 5.11
C GLU A 146 13.11 11.29 3.70
N GLN A 147 14.15 10.69 3.14
CA GLN A 147 14.54 10.89 1.76
C GLN A 147 13.37 10.57 0.83
N PHE A 148 13.02 11.53 -0.02
CA PHE A 148 12.08 11.34 -1.11
C PHE A 148 12.77 10.56 -2.23
N VAL A 149 12.29 9.35 -2.49
CA VAL A 149 12.77 8.50 -3.58
C VAL A 149 11.80 8.64 -4.75
N VAL A 150 12.33 9.02 -5.91
CA VAL A 150 11.56 9.07 -7.16
C VAL A 150 11.43 7.66 -7.73
N GLY A 151 10.19 7.25 -8.01
CA GLY A 151 9.88 5.95 -8.60
C GLY A 151 8.40 5.62 -8.51
N GLN A 152 8.05 4.39 -8.89
CA GLN A 152 6.68 3.91 -8.82
C GLN A 152 6.38 3.40 -7.40
N PRO A 153 5.33 3.91 -6.74
CA PRO A 153 4.87 3.34 -5.47
C PRO A 153 4.46 1.88 -5.67
N MET A 154 4.81 1.04 -4.71
CA MET A 154 4.46 -0.37 -4.74
C MET A 154 4.04 -0.88 -3.37
N ARG A 155 3.24 -1.94 -3.39
CA ARG A 155 2.88 -2.72 -2.21
C ARG A 155 3.00 -4.20 -2.56
N ALA A 156 3.75 -4.93 -1.74
CA ALA A 156 3.86 -6.37 -1.86
C ALA A 156 3.15 -7.04 -0.68
N TRP A 157 2.36 -8.07 -0.96
CA TRP A 157 1.72 -8.91 0.05
C TRP A 157 2.52 -10.18 0.25
N PHE A 158 2.61 -10.58 1.50
CA PHE A 158 3.33 -11.75 1.93
C PHE A 158 2.44 -12.65 2.76
N TRP A 159 2.56 -13.96 2.53
CA TRP A 159 2.08 -14.99 3.43
C TRP A 159 3.29 -15.72 3.99
N SER A 160 3.61 -15.48 5.25
CA SER A 160 4.86 -15.90 5.87
C SER A 160 6.09 -15.45 5.05
N ASP A 161 6.93 -16.37 4.61
CA ASP A 161 8.15 -16.09 3.83
C ASP A 161 7.90 -16.04 2.31
N GLN A 162 6.64 -16.13 1.88
CA GLN A 162 6.27 -16.12 0.47
C GLN A 162 5.69 -14.77 0.06
N VAL A 163 6.23 -14.19 -1.02
CA VAL A 163 5.57 -13.07 -1.71
C VAL A 163 4.44 -13.63 -2.59
N VAL A 164 3.22 -13.11 -2.42
CA VAL A 164 2.02 -13.66 -3.06
C VAL A 164 1.36 -12.69 -4.03
N ALA A 165 1.55 -11.39 -3.82
CA ALA A 165 1.08 -10.36 -4.74
C ALA A 165 2.01 -9.15 -4.71
N LEU A 166 2.04 -8.43 -5.81
CA LEU A 166 2.73 -7.16 -5.94
C LEU A 166 1.84 -6.22 -6.74
N GLU A 167 1.52 -5.07 -6.19
CA GLU A 167 0.96 -3.94 -6.92
C GLU A 167 2.08 -2.92 -7.16
N VAL A 168 2.20 -2.46 -8.40
CA VAL A 168 3.02 -1.31 -8.77
C VAL A 168 2.08 -0.29 -9.40
N VAL A 169 2.09 0.90 -8.84
CA VAL A 169 1.12 1.94 -9.19
C VAL A 169 1.80 2.98 -10.06
N ASP A 170 1.21 3.23 -11.23
CA ASP A 170 1.61 4.34 -12.06
C ASP A 170 1.22 5.66 -11.41
N GLN A 171 2.16 6.58 -11.34
CA GLN A 171 1.89 7.90 -10.79
C GLN A 171 0.89 8.62 -11.70
N PRO A 172 -0.24 9.12 -11.16
CA PRO A 172 -1.22 9.84 -11.95
C PRO A 172 -0.59 11.14 -12.47
N TYR A 173 -0.87 11.51 -13.72
CA TYR A 173 -0.29 12.69 -14.35
C TYR A 173 -1.28 13.42 -15.26
N LEU A 174 -1.01 14.70 -15.49
CA LEU A 174 -1.60 15.49 -16.55
C LEU A 174 -0.67 15.50 -17.76
N LEU A 175 -1.25 15.61 -18.96
CA LEU A 175 -0.52 15.93 -20.18
C LEU A 175 -0.78 17.38 -20.55
N GLY A 176 0.30 18.10 -20.81
CA GLY A 176 0.25 19.43 -21.40
C GLY A 176 -0.22 19.40 -22.85
N ASP A 177 -0.83 20.49 -23.26
CA ASP A 177 -1.27 20.73 -24.64
C ASP A 177 -0.67 22.02 -25.23
N GLY A 178 0.31 22.61 -24.53
CA GLY A 178 0.98 23.84 -24.93
C GLY A 178 0.17 25.12 -24.73
N VAL A 179 -1.09 25.04 -24.26
CA VAL A 179 -1.99 26.20 -24.18
C VAL A 179 -2.56 26.40 -22.78
N ARG A 180 -2.99 25.33 -22.11
CA ARG A 180 -3.71 25.41 -20.84
C ARG A 180 -2.77 25.34 -19.64
N THR A 181 -3.17 26.05 -18.58
CA THR A 181 -2.52 25.97 -17.27
C THR A 181 -2.83 24.65 -16.58
N VAL A 182 -2.00 24.25 -15.61
CA VAL A 182 -2.25 23.09 -14.73
C VAL A 182 -3.64 23.15 -14.09
N ALA A 183 -4.05 24.32 -13.57
CA ALA A 183 -5.39 24.50 -12.99
C ALA A 183 -6.51 24.22 -14.00
N ALA A 184 -6.36 24.66 -15.25
CA ALA A 184 -7.34 24.45 -16.30
C ALA A 184 -7.39 22.99 -16.81
N LEU A 185 -6.27 22.26 -16.70
CA LEU A 185 -6.16 20.83 -17.04
C LEU A 185 -6.80 19.92 -15.98
N LEU A 186 -6.92 20.37 -14.72
CA LEU A 186 -7.54 19.61 -13.63
C LEU A 186 -9.07 19.73 -13.54
N GLN A 187 -9.67 20.63 -14.32
CA GLN A 187 -11.12 20.81 -14.34
C GLN A 187 -11.84 19.73 -15.16
N PRO A 188 -13.07 19.34 -14.78
CA PRO A 188 -13.91 18.42 -15.56
C PRO A 188 -14.04 18.87 -17.01
N ARG A 189 -13.93 17.94 -17.97
CA ARG A 189 -14.19 18.20 -19.40
C ARG A 189 -14.66 16.93 -20.10
N GLY A 190 -15.56 17.08 -21.07
CA GLY A 190 -16.06 15.96 -21.87
C GLY A 190 -16.68 14.88 -20.99
N SER A 191 -16.11 13.68 -21.01
CA SER A 191 -16.53 12.51 -20.24
C SER A 191 -15.86 12.37 -18.86
N ILE A 192 -15.19 13.40 -18.36
CA ILE A 192 -14.60 13.42 -17.01
C ILE A 192 -15.55 14.19 -16.09
N ASP A 193 -16.19 13.48 -15.17
CA ASP A 193 -17.32 14.00 -14.38
C ASP A 193 -16.91 14.74 -13.09
N VAL A 194 -15.62 14.73 -12.71
CA VAL A 194 -15.20 15.17 -11.36
C VAL A 194 -13.99 16.08 -11.40
N SER A 195 -14.06 17.18 -10.64
CA SER A 195 -12.95 18.11 -10.45
C SER A 195 -11.94 17.48 -9.49
N LEU A 196 -10.67 17.48 -9.89
CA LEU A 196 -9.62 16.86 -9.11
C LEU A 196 -9.09 17.85 -8.04
N PRO A 197 -8.91 17.42 -6.79
CA PRO A 197 -8.58 18.32 -5.69
C PRO A 197 -7.11 18.79 -5.77
N ILE A 198 -6.87 19.93 -6.44
CA ILE A 198 -5.52 20.46 -6.69
C ILE A 198 -4.66 20.59 -5.43
N LYS A 199 -5.27 20.93 -4.28
CA LYS A 199 -4.60 21.00 -2.97
C LYS A 199 -3.86 19.72 -2.59
N GLN A 200 -4.33 18.55 -3.04
CA GLN A 200 -3.67 17.27 -2.78
C GLN A 200 -2.44 17.05 -3.68
N ALA A 201 -2.33 17.75 -4.80
CA ALA A 201 -1.20 17.67 -5.74
C ALA A 201 -0.19 18.81 -5.58
N GLU A 202 -0.55 19.92 -4.92
CA GLU A 202 0.25 21.15 -4.83
C GLU A 202 1.69 20.90 -4.39
N ALA A 203 1.92 20.13 -3.32
CA ALA A 203 3.27 19.86 -2.84
C ALA A 203 4.12 19.14 -3.89
N TYR A 204 3.54 18.17 -4.61
CA TYR A 204 4.28 17.41 -5.62
C TYR A 204 4.49 18.21 -6.90
N LEU A 205 3.52 19.03 -7.30
CA LEU A 205 3.67 19.98 -8.41
C LEU A 205 4.77 21.00 -8.11
N ASN A 206 4.76 21.60 -6.92
CA ASN A 206 5.79 22.55 -6.49
C ASN A 206 7.19 21.92 -6.48
N TRP A 207 7.31 20.66 -6.04
CA TRP A 207 8.56 19.91 -6.11
C TRP A 207 9.04 19.71 -7.56
N GLN A 208 8.13 19.52 -8.52
CA GLN A 208 8.45 19.49 -9.96
C GLN A 208 8.78 20.89 -10.54
N GLY A 209 8.65 21.96 -9.76
CA GLY A 209 8.80 23.35 -10.22
C GLY A 209 7.57 23.86 -10.98
N LEU A 210 6.42 23.21 -10.80
CA LEU A 210 5.16 23.56 -11.46
C LEU A 210 4.22 24.23 -10.46
N GLY A 211 3.55 25.29 -10.91
CA GLY A 211 2.48 25.96 -10.18
C GLY A 211 1.14 25.80 -10.90
N VAL A 212 0.07 26.21 -10.22
CA VAL A 212 -1.30 26.12 -10.75
C VAL A 212 -1.50 26.93 -12.06
N ASN A 213 -0.71 27.99 -12.23
CA ASN A 213 -0.73 28.87 -13.42
C ASN A 213 0.28 28.46 -14.50
N THR A 214 1.09 27.42 -14.27
CA THR A 214 2.06 26.94 -15.26
C THR A 214 1.33 26.37 -16.46
N VAL A 215 1.67 26.81 -17.67
CA VAL A 215 1.26 26.17 -18.93
C VAL A 215 2.26 25.05 -19.23
N LEU A 216 1.75 23.82 -19.31
CA LEU A 216 2.59 22.67 -19.65
C LEU A 216 2.81 22.63 -21.16
N ALA A 217 4.06 22.41 -21.59
CA ALA A 217 4.36 22.20 -23.00
C ALA A 217 3.59 20.98 -23.53
N ASP A 218 3.34 20.93 -24.85
CA ASP A 218 2.65 19.79 -25.45
C ASP A 218 3.34 18.47 -25.08
N GLN A 219 2.54 17.49 -24.67
CA GLN A 219 2.96 16.17 -24.15
C GLN A 219 3.79 16.17 -22.86
N GLN A 220 4.07 17.33 -22.25
CA GLN A 220 4.79 17.38 -20.98
C GLN A 220 3.92 16.78 -19.86
N LYS A 221 4.49 15.84 -19.11
CA LYS A 221 3.83 15.24 -17.94
C LYS A 221 4.00 16.10 -16.70
N ALA A 222 2.90 16.31 -15.98
CA ALA A 222 2.91 16.83 -14.61
C ALA A 222 2.29 15.80 -13.67
N TYR A 223 3.10 15.22 -12.78
CA TYR A 223 2.64 14.18 -11.88
C TYR A 223 1.86 14.78 -10.71
N LEU A 224 0.75 14.13 -10.35
CA LEU A 224 -0.21 14.62 -9.37
C LEU A 224 -0.08 13.95 -8.01
N SER A 225 0.51 12.76 -7.95
CA SER A 225 0.73 12.05 -6.70
C SER A 225 1.91 11.09 -6.78
N PHE A 226 2.59 10.93 -5.65
CA PHE A 226 3.64 9.93 -5.41
C PHE A 226 3.17 8.85 -4.41
N SER A 227 1.90 8.86 -4.01
CA SER A 227 1.34 7.91 -3.04
C SER A 227 0.75 6.69 -3.76
N HIS A 228 0.85 5.52 -3.15
CA HIS A 228 0.21 4.29 -3.66
C HIS A 228 -1.32 4.41 -3.77
N SER A 229 -1.95 5.22 -2.91
CA SER A 229 -3.36 5.57 -3.03
C SER A 229 -3.52 7.08 -2.99
N SER A 230 -4.33 7.61 -3.90
CA SER A 230 -4.71 9.02 -3.95
C SER A 230 -6.03 9.16 -4.70
N SER A 231 -6.68 10.31 -4.52
CA SER A 231 -7.92 10.65 -5.23
C SER A 231 -7.76 10.74 -6.76
N PHE A 232 -6.53 10.84 -7.25
CA PHE A 232 -6.21 10.94 -8.67
C PHE A 232 -6.10 9.58 -9.37
N HIS A 233 -6.11 8.47 -8.64
CA HIS A 233 -6.08 7.15 -9.26
C HIS A 233 -7.46 6.77 -9.80
N THR A 234 -7.51 6.42 -11.08
CA THR A 234 -8.71 5.82 -11.65
C THR A 234 -8.91 4.42 -11.06
N PRO A 235 -10.11 4.08 -10.61
CA PRO A 235 -10.41 2.73 -10.13
C PRO A 235 -10.13 1.72 -11.24
N LYS A 236 -9.27 0.74 -10.96
CA LYS A 236 -9.02 -0.37 -11.88
C LYS A 236 -10.09 -1.44 -11.68
N VAL A 237 -10.63 -1.96 -12.79
CA VAL A 237 -11.64 -3.04 -12.80
C VAL A 237 -10.97 -4.42 -12.89
N VAL A 238 -9.68 -4.46 -13.22
CA VAL A 238 -8.88 -5.69 -13.41
C VAL A 238 -7.97 -5.96 -12.22
N ASP A 239 -7.54 -7.22 -12.06
CA ASP A 239 -6.50 -7.60 -11.11
C ASP A 239 -5.22 -6.79 -11.36
N VAL A 240 -4.72 -6.19 -10.29
CA VAL A 240 -3.55 -5.30 -10.27
C VAL A 240 -2.27 -6.02 -9.84
N ASN A 241 -2.33 -7.33 -9.60
CA ASN A 241 -1.18 -8.15 -9.29
C ASN A 241 -0.23 -8.26 -10.50
N VAL A 242 0.93 -7.62 -10.38
CA VAL A 242 2.00 -7.63 -11.38
C VAL A 242 3.17 -8.54 -11.01
N LEU A 243 3.09 -9.32 -9.92
CA LEU A 243 4.19 -10.15 -9.43
C LEU A 243 4.75 -11.11 -10.51
N GLY A 244 3.86 -11.77 -11.26
CA GLY A 244 4.25 -12.69 -12.34
C GLY A 244 4.86 -11.99 -13.56
N LYS A 245 4.61 -10.69 -13.74
CA LYS A 245 5.05 -9.89 -14.90
C LYS A 245 6.27 -9.01 -14.59
N THR A 246 6.64 -8.87 -13.31
CA THR A 246 7.75 -8.00 -12.92
C THR A 246 9.12 -8.59 -13.29
N HIS A 247 10.16 -7.78 -13.23
CA HIS A 247 11.52 -8.24 -13.51
C HIS A 247 12.02 -9.22 -12.42
N GLU A 248 12.88 -10.19 -12.79
CA GLU A 248 13.38 -11.20 -11.85
C GLU A 248 14.11 -10.59 -10.65
N SER A 249 14.89 -9.52 -10.87
CA SER A 249 15.59 -8.82 -9.79
C SER A 249 14.64 -8.23 -8.74
N VAL A 250 13.44 -7.82 -9.13
CA VAL A 250 12.41 -7.31 -8.20
C VAL A 250 11.87 -8.44 -7.35
N ARG A 251 11.53 -9.58 -7.98
CA ARG A 251 11.10 -10.79 -7.26
C ARG A 251 12.16 -11.26 -6.27
N ALA A 252 13.43 -11.30 -6.69
CA ALA A 252 14.54 -11.72 -5.83
C ALA A 252 14.70 -10.79 -4.59
N GLN A 253 14.55 -9.48 -4.77
CA GLN A 253 14.57 -8.52 -3.66
C GLN A 253 13.40 -8.75 -2.68
N LEU A 254 12.18 -8.99 -3.19
CA LEU A 254 11.01 -9.29 -2.36
C LEU A 254 11.16 -10.62 -1.60
N THR A 255 11.63 -11.68 -2.26
CA THR A 255 11.90 -12.97 -1.61
C THR A 255 12.97 -12.84 -0.53
N ARG A 256 14.05 -12.06 -0.79
CA ARG A 256 15.06 -11.79 0.24
C ARG A 256 14.45 -11.04 1.43
N ALA A 257 13.66 -10.00 1.19
CA ALA A 257 13.01 -9.24 2.24
C ALA A 257 12.08 -10.12 3.09
N ALA A 258 11.29 -11.00 2.46
CA ALA A 258 10.42 -11.94 3.16
C ALA A 258 11.21 -12.83 4.13
N LYS A 259 12.30 -13.45 3.66
CA LYS A 259 13.18 -14.27 4.51
C LYS A 259 13.75 -13.50 5.69
N GLN A 260 14.18 -12.26 5.47
CA GLN A 260 14.74 -11.42 6.54
C GLN A 260 13.68 -11.03 7.59
N VAL A 261 12.48 -10.65 7.14
CA VAL A 261 11.35 -10.34 8.04
C VAL A 261 11.01 -11.57 8.87
N MET A 262 10.88 -12.74 8.23
CA MET A 262 10.52 -13.96 8.93
C MET A 262 11.58 -14.42 9.92
N HIS A 263 12.86 -14.27 9.60
CA HIS A 263 13.95 -14.57 10.53
C HIS A 263 13.91 -13.69 11.79
N ARG A 264 13.40 -12.45 11.67
CA ARG A 264 13.27 -11.52 12.79
C ARG A 264 12.05 -11.79 13.67
N LEU A 265 11.01 -12.45 13.15
CA LEU A 265 9.86 -12.86 13.95
C LEU A 265 10.23 -14.05 14.83
N SER A 266 9.70 -14.09 16.05
CA SER A 266 9.91 -15.24 16.93
C SER A 266 9.34 -16.51 16.27
N SER A 267 9.93 -17.67 16.55
CA SER A 267 9.56 -18.95 15.94
C SER A 267 8.07 -19.27 16.01
N VAL A 268 7.39 -18.83 17.07
CA VAL A 268 5.94 -18.97 17.27
C VAL A 268 5.12 -18.19 16.23
N HIS A 269 5.66 -17.10 15.69
CA HIS A 269 5.00 -16.23 14.71
C HIS A 269 5.59 -16.37 13.30
N GLN A 270 6.33 -17.46 13.01
CA GLN A 270 6.91 -17.65 11.68
C GLN A 270 5.93 -18.22 10.65
N LYS A 271 4.78 -18.74 11.10
CA LYS A 271 3.78 -19.36 10.23
C LYS A 271 2.48 -18.56 10.22
N ASP A 272 1.79 -18.64 9.11
CA ASP A 272 0.44 -18.10 8.91
C ASP A 272 0.32 -16.59 9.17
N VAL A 273 1.36 -15.84 8.78
CA VAL A 273 1.39 -14.38 8.97
C VAL A 273 1.16 -13.65 7.66
N LEU A 274 0.09 -12.86 7.60
CA LEU A 274 -0.15 -11.91 6.52
C LEU A 274 0.47 -10.55 6.86
N TYR A 275 1.31 -10.03 5.96
CA TYR A 275 1.81 -8.66 6.05
C TYR A 275 2.04 -8.07 4.66
N THR A 276 2.24 -6.75 4.62
CA THR A 276 2.71 -6.07 3.42
C THR A 276 4.01 -5.33 3.67
N LEU A 277 4.81 -5.21 2.61
CA LEU A 277 5.89 -4.24 2.52
C LEU A 277 5.51 -3.19 1.48
N ASP A 278 5.49 -1.94 1.91
CA ASP A 278 5.28 -0.80 1.04
C ASP A 278 6.66 -0.27 0.62
N GLY A 279 6.78 0.16 -0.63
CA GLY A 279 8.05 0.58 -1.19
C GLY A 279 7.93 1.51 -2.38
N VAL A 280 9.08 1.94 -2.88
CA VAL A 280 9.22 2.62 -4.17
C VAL A 280 10.15 1.79 -5.07
N LEU A 281 9.68 1.50 -6.26
CA LEU A 281 10.48 0.89 -7.32
C LEU A 281 11.13 2.01 -8.15
N ASP A 282 12.45 2.14 -8.06
CA ASP A 282 13.17 3.17 -8.81
C ASP A 282 13.42 2.76 -10.28
N ALA A 283 13.94 3.69 -11.08
CA ALA A 283 14.23 3.46 -12.50
C ALA A 283 15.28 2.36 -12.78
N ARG A 284 16.01 1.89 -11.75
CA ARG A 284 16.97 0.79 -11.84
C ARG A 284 16.40 -0.53 -11.31
N ALA A 285 15.08 -0.60 -11.15
CA ALA A 285 14.37 -1.74 -10.57
C ALA A 285 14.85 -2.10 -9.14
N ARG A 286 15.34 -1.12 -8.38
CA ARG A 286 15.67 -1.30 -6.96
C ARG A 286 14.46 -0.94 -6.11
N ILE A 287 14.24 -1.76 -5.09
CA ILE A 287 13.16 -1.55 -4.13
C ILE A 287 13.70 -0.75 -2.95
N TRP A 288 13.12 0.43 -2.73
CA TRP A 288 13.32 1.21 -1.52
C TRP A 288 12.16 0.93 -0.56
N PHE A 289 12.40 0.09 0.45
CA PHE A 289 11.37 -0.29 1.41
C PHE A 289 11.05 0.88 2.35
N LEU A 290 9.76 1.20 2.50
CA LEU A 290 9.29 2.35 3.26
C LEU A 290 8.72 1.94 4.62
N GLU A 291 7.83 0.94 4.64
CA GLU A 291 7.19 0.47 5.85
C GLU A 291 6.67 -0.97 5.71
N ILE A 292 6.40 -1.59 6.85
CA ILE A 292 5.73 -2.89 6.97
C ILE A 292 4.37 -2.71 7.64
N SER A 293 3.34 -3.38 7.13
CA SER A 293 2.01 -3.42 7.74
C SER A 293 1.60 -4.84 8.08
N ASN A 294 1.17 -5.08 9.31
CA ASN A 294 0.70 -6.37 9.82
C ASN A 294 -0.83 -6.53 9.75
N HIS A 295 -1.54 -5.49 9.32
CA HIS A 295 -2.99 -5.50 9.14
C HIS A 295 -3.33 -4.93 7.77
N PRO A 296 -2.92 -5.55 6.65
CA PRO A 296 -3.20 -4.97 5.34
C PRO A 296 -4.66 -5.18 4.94
N MET A 297 -5.14 -4.35 4.01
CA MET A 297 -6.23 -4.76 3.11
C MET A 297 -5.76 -6.04 2.39
N VAL A 298 -6.57 -7.09 2.37
CA VAL A 298 -6.14 -8.38 1.83
C VAL A 298 -6.15 -8.30 0.31
N HIS A 299 -5.09 -8.78 -0.35
CA HIS A 299 -5.14 -8.96 -1.80
C HIS A 299 -5.81 -10.31 -2.12
N PRO A 300 -6.72 -10.44 -3.10
CA PRO A 300 -7.37 -11.71 -3.42
C PRO A 300 -6.40 -12.87 -3.68
N SER A 301 -5.25 -12.61 -4.31
CA SER A 301 -4.20 -13.63 -4.52
C SER A 301 -3.58 -14.18 -3.22
N VAL A 302 -3.86 -13.61 -2.05
CA VAL A 302 -3.45 -14.17 -0.75
C VAL A 302 -4.21 -15.47 -0.44
N TYR A 303 -5.48 -15.58 -0.84
CA TYR A 303 -6.35 -16.67 -0.40
C TYR A 303 -5.81 -18.06 -0.73
N PRO A 304 -5.36 -18.38 -1.96
CA PRO A 304 -4.85 -19.72 -2.23
C PRO A 304 -3.68 -20.11 -1.31
N HIS A 305 -2.74 -19.19 -1.05
CA HIS A 305 -1.59 -19.44 -0.20
C HIS A 305 -1.99 -19.60 1.28
N MET A 306 -2.83 -18.69 1.78
CA MET A 306 -3.35 -18.74 3.14
C MET A 306 -4.14 -20.03 3.38
N LEU A 307 -5.07 -20.35 2.50
CA LEU A 307 -5.97 -21.48 2.66
C LEU A 307 -5.25 -22.81 2.49
N ASN A 308 -4.27 -22.92 1.57
CA ASN A 308 -3.39 -24.09 1.49
C ASN A 308 -2.65 -24.34 2.81
N SER A 309 -2.03 -23.31 3.39
CA SER A 309 -1.28 -23.41 4.64
C SER A 309 -2.16 -23.83 5.83
N LEU A 310 -3.38 -23.32 5.88
CA LEU A 310 -4.30 -23.56 7.00
C LEU A 310 -5.02 -24.91 6.92
N ILE A 311 -5.36 -25.37 5.69
CA ILE A 311 -6.34 -26.45 5.47
C ILE A 311 -5.71 -27.69 4.82
N LEU A 312 -4.72 -27.52 3.94
CA LEU A 312 -4.16 -28.60 3.13
C LEU A 312 -2.80 -29.10 3.61
N LYS A 313 -2.41 -28.80 4.87
CA LYS A 313 -1.12 -29.13 5.47
C LYS A 313 -0.51 -30.46 5.00
#